data_AF-A0AAW9FY99-F1
#
_entry.id   AF-A0AAW9FY99-F1
#
_cell.length_a   1.000
_cell.length_b   1.000
_cell.length_c   1.000
_cell.angle_alpha   90.00
_cell.angle_beta   90.00
_cell.angle_gamma   90.00
#
_symmetry.space_group_name_H-M   'P 1'
#
loop_
_entity.id
_entity.type
_entity.pdbx_description
1 polymer ?
#
loop_
_entity_poly.entity_id
_entity_poly.type
_entity_poly.pdbx_seq_one_letter_code
_entity_poly.pdbx_strand_id
1 'polypeptide(L)'
;MQRFERNISILDRSKRTFDNYSRHVAALALHFGKVPTELDPEEIKDYLFELQNRSKTPSQSYFKHTVYGLRFLLKTEGLPYS
;
A
#
# COMPACT_ATOMS: atom_id res chain seq x y z
N MET A 1 10.51 2.66 7.67
CA MET A 1 11.01 1.73 6.63
C MET A 1 11.67 0.45 7.19
N GLN A 2 12.61 0.49 8.14
CA GLN A 2 13.31 -0.74 8.61
C GLN A 2 12.42 -1.81 9.28
N ARG A 3 11.27 -1.45 9.85
CA ARG A 3 10.28 -2.44 10.35
C ARG A 3 9.57 -3.17 9.22
N PHE A 4 9.19 -2.44 8.18
CA PHE A 4 8.52 -2.99 6.99
C PHE A 4 9.42 -3.97 6.24
N GLU A 5 10.71 -3.64 6.10
CA GLU A 5 11.71 -4.50 5.45
C GLU A 5 11.95 -5.80 6.23
N ARG A 6 12.07 -5.72 7.56
CA ARG A 6 12.19 -6.90 8.43
C ARG A 6 11.00 -7.84 8.30
N ASN A 7 9.78 -7.30 8.32
CA ASN A 7 8.57 -8.13 8.25
C ASN A 7 8.37 -8.78 6.86
N ILE A 8 8.79 -8.13 5.78
CA ILE A 8 8.78 -8.73 4.43
C ILE A 8 9.85 -9.83 4.30
N SER A 9 11.04 -9.63 4.89
CA SER A 9 12.08 -10.66 4.93
C SER A 9 11.68 -11.89 5.75
N ILE A 10 10.93 -11.71 6.84
CA ILE A 10 10.43 -12.82 7.68
C ILE A 10 9.37 -13.65 6.94
N LEU A 11 8.63 -13.04 6.00
CA LEU A 11 7.56 -13.69 5.24
C LEU A 11 8.00 -14.29 3.89
N ASP A 12 9.33 -14.47 3.70
CA ASP A 12 9.96 -15.07 2.51
C ASP A 12 9.52 -14.45 1.17
N ARG A 13 9.27 -13.14 1.16
CA ARG A 13 8.84 -12.39 -0.03
C ARG A 13 10.05 -11.73 -0.69
N SER A 14 10.13 -11.82 -2.02
CA SER A 14 11.26 -11.27 -2.77
C SER A 14 11.46 -9.77 -2.52
N LYS A 15 12.72 -9.31 -2.49
CA LYS A 15 13.08 -7.89 -2.35
C LYS A 15 12.46 -7.01 -3.46
N ARG A 16 12.17 -7.58 -4.62
CA ARG A 16 11.51 -6.90 -5.73
C ARG A 16 10.02 -6.66 -5.45
N THR A 17 9.38 -7.59 -4.74
CA THR A 17 8.01 -7.42 -4.22
C THR A 17 7.97 -6.33 -3.14
N PHE A 18 8.97 -6.30 -2.25
CA PHE A 18 9.14 -5.24 -1.25
C PHE A 18 9.17 -3.86 -1.89
N ASP A 19 10.06 -3.65 -2.86
CA ASP A 19 10.23 -2.36 -3.52
C ASP A 19 8.95 -1.93 -4.24
N ASN A 20 8.26 -2.87 -4.88
CA ASN A 20 7.00 -2.56 -5.56
C ASN A 20 5.92 -2.12 -4.57
N TYR A 21 5.71 -2.85 -3.48
CA TYR A 21 4.72 -2.47 -2.45
C TYR A 21 5.10 -1.14 -1.79
N SER A 22 6.36 -0.99 -1.38
CA SER A 22 6.86 0.22 -0.73
C SER A 22 6.68 1.45 -1.61
N ARG A 23 6.93 1.35 -2.93
CA ARG A 23 6.71 2.46 -3.86
C ARG A 23 5.26 2.91 -3.93
N HIS A 24 4.30 1.98 -3.92
CA HIS A 24 2.88 2.32 -4.04
C HIS A 24 2.33 2.86 -2.72
N VAL A 25 2.76 2.28 -1.60
CA VAL A 25 2.44 2.78 -0.26
C VAL A 25 3.04 4.16 -0.02
N ALA A 26 4.26 4.42 -0.49
CA ALA A 26 4.87 5.74 -0.42
C ALA A 26 4.13 6.76 -1.30
N ALA A 27 3.66 6.37 -2.49
CA ALA A 27 2.86 7.25 -3.34
C ALA A 27 1.53 7.66 -2.67
N LEU A 28 0.87 6.73 -1.97
CA LEU A 28 -0.31 7.02 -1.15
C LEU A 28 0.03 8.01 -0.01
N ALA A 29 1.11 7.74 0.73
CA ALA A 29 1.54 8.60 1.82
C ALA A 29 1.86 10.03 1.35
N LEU A 30 2.51 10.16 0.19
CA LEU A 30 2.79 11.46 -0.45
C LEU A 30 1.52 12.17 -0.91
N HIS A 31 0.50 11.43 -1.35
CA HIS A 31 -0.76 12.00 -1.80
C HIS A 31 -1.53 12.67 -0.66
N PHE A 32 -1.58 12.03 0.52
CA PHE A 32 -2.28 12.56 1.69
C PHE A 32 -1.40 13.36 2.65
N GLY A 33 -0.07 13.30 2.50
CA GLY A 33 0.88 13.87 3.45
C GLY A 33 0.88 13.20 4.83
N LYS A 34 0.26 12.01 4.94
CA LYS A 34 0.11 11.23 6.17
C LYS A 34 0.79 9.89 6.02
N VAL A 35 1.23 9.29 7.13
CA VAL A 35 1.69 7.89 7.05
C VAL A 35 0.49 6.97 6.84
N PRO A 36 0.62 5.86 6.08
CA PRO A 36 -0.52 5.02 5.75
C PRO A 36 -1.18 4.33 6.95
N THR A 37 -0.51 4.33 8.11
CA THR A 37 -1.03 3.82 9.38
C THR A 37 -1.96 4.81 10.09
N GLU A 38 -1.94 6.08 9.70
CA GLU A 38 -2.81 7.16 10.21
C GLU A 38 -3.94 7.51 9.23
N LEU A 39 -3.97 6.86 8.05
CA LEU A 39 -5.04 7.06 7.08
C LEU A 39 -6.29 6.31 7.51
N ASP A 40 -7.42 6.99 7.41
CA ASP A 40 -8.70 6.34 7.61
C ASP A 40 -9.00 5.35 6.46
N PRO A 41 -9.68 4.23 6.73
CA PRO A 41 -10.09 3.28 5.70
C PRO A 41 -10.91 3.93 4.57
N GLU A 42 -11.63 4.99 4.89
CA GLU A 42 -12.43 5.77 3.94
C GLU A 42 -11.55 6.62 3.01
N GLU A 43 -10.53 7.32 3.54
CA GLU A 43 -9.53 8.04 2.75
C GLU A 43 -8.79 7.09 1.78
N ILE A 44 -8.47 5.88 2.23
CA ILE A 44 -7.85 4.85 1.39
C ILE A 44 -8.79 4.41 0.25
N LYS A 45 -10.08 4.22 0.53
CA LYS A 45 -11.08 3.84 -0.48
C LYS A 45 -11.24 4.95 -1.53
N ASP A 46 -11.29 6.21 -1.10
CA ASP A 46 -11.39 7.35 -2.00
C ASP A 46 -10.17 7.44 -2.92
N TYR A 47 -8.96 7.24 -2.40
CA TYR A 47 -7.76 7.19 -3.23
C TYR A 47 -7.80 6.04 -4.24
N LEU A 48 -8.21 4.84 -3.82
CA LEU A 48 -8.33 3.69 -4.72
C LEU A 48 -9.36 3.94 -5.82
N PHE A 49 -10.45 4.65 -5.51
CA PHE A 49 -11.46 5.05 -6.46
C PHE A 49 -10.94 6.11 -7.44
N GLU A 50 -10.23 7.14 -6.97
CA GLU A 50 -9.57 8.13 -7.84
C GLU A 50 -8.56 7.46 -8.77
N LEU A 51 -7.77 6.51 -8.24
CA LEU A 51 -6.76 5.77 -9.00
C LEU A 51 -7.38 4.94 -10.13
N GLN A 52 -8.56 4.37 -9.89
CA GLN A 52 -9.33 3.64 -10.90
C GLN A 52 -9.85 4.58 -11.99
N ASN A 53 -10.26 5.80 -11.63
CA ASN A 53 -10.80 6.79 -12.56
C ASN A 53 -9.73 7.60 -13.31
N ARG A 54 -8.50 7.69 -12.78
CA ARG A 54 -7.40 8.47 -13.39
C ARG A 54 -6.88 7.90 -14.70
N SER A 55 -7.10 6.63 -15.00
CA SER A 55 -6.52 5.99 -16.18
C SER A 55 -7.59 5.40 -17.11
N LYS A 56 -7.51 5.75 -18.40
CA LYS A 56 -8.29 5.09 -19.46
C LYS A 56 -8.03 3.58 -19.55
N THR A 57 -6.84 3.15 -19.13
CA THR A 57 -6.46 1.76 -18.91
C THR A 57 -5.90 1.65 -17.50
N PRO A 58 -6.72 1.38 -16.48
CA PRO A 58 -6.22 1.20 -15.13
C PRO A 58 -5.16 0.10 -15.16
N SER A 59 -3.93 0.44 -14.75
CA SER A 59 -2.89 -0.56 -14.58
C SER A 59 -3.34 -1.47 -13.44
N GLN A 60 -3.93 -2.60 -13.81
CA GLN A 60 -4.43 -3.61 -12.87
C GLN A 60 -3.32 -4.05 -11.92
N SER A 61 -2.08 -4.07 -12.42
CA SER A 61 -0.89 -4.30 -11.62
C SER A 61 -0.70 -3.19 -10.59
N TYR A 62 -0.74 -1.92 -10.97
CA TYR A 62 -0.56 -0.80 -10.04
C TYR A 62 -1.61 -0.83 -8.92
N PHE A 63 -2.89 -0.96 -9.27
CA PHE A 63 -3.98 -1.06 -8.29
C PHE A 63 -3.79 -2.23 -7.31
N LYS A 64 -3.49 -3.42 -7.84
CA LYS A 64 -3.21 -4.61 -7.02
C LYS A 64 -2.03 -4.39 -6.08
N HIS A 65 -0.94 -3.81 -6.55
CA HIS A 65 0.24 -3.57 -5.71
C HIS A 65 -0.04 -2.57 -4.59
N THR A 66 -0.87 -1.55 -4.83
CA THR A 66 -1.34 -0.63 -3.77
C THR A 66 -2.16 -1.36 -2.72
N VAL A 67 -3.16 -2.15 -3.13
CA VAL A 67 -4.03 -2.90 -2.21
C VAL A 67 -3.27 -3.94 -1.41
N TYR A 68 -2.41 -4.74 -2.07
CA TYR A 68 -1.61 -5.76 -1.37
C TYR A 68 -0.56 -5.13 -0.45
N GLY A 69 0.07 -4.01 -0.86
CA GLY A 69 1.01 -3.27 -0.03
C GLY A 69 0.35 -2.73 1.23
N LEU A 70 -0.84 -2.14 1.10
CA LEU A 70 -1.65 -1.67 2.23
C LEU A 70 -2.08 -2.78 3.17
N ARG A 71 -2.67 -3.86 2.63
CA ARG A 71 -3.07 -5.02 3.43
C ARG A 71 -1.89 -5.59 4.20
N PHE A 72 -0.73 -5.68 3.55
CA PHE A 72 0.48 -6.17 4.20
C PHE A 72 0.93 -5.23 5.32
N LEU A 73 0.99 -3.92 5.06
CA LEU A 73 1.37 -2.92 6.06
C LEU A 73 0.44 -2.94 7.28
N LEU A 74 -0.87 -2.87 7.06
CA LEU A 74 -1.86 -2.84 8.15
C LEU A 74 -1.83 -4.13 8.98
N LYS A 75 -1.71 -5.29 8.33
CA LYS A 75 -1.54 -6.59 9.01
C LYS A 75 -0.27 -6.62 9.86
N THR A 76 0.80 -6.00 9.37
CA THR A 76 2.09 -5.94 10.06
C THR A 76 2.05 -5.05 11.30
N GLU A 77 1.26 -3.98 11.25
CA GLU A 77 1.04 -3.06 12.38
C GLU A 77 -0.04 -3.57 13.37
N GLY A 78 -0.61 -4.76 13.12
CA GLY A 78 -1.64 -5.36 13.97
C GLY A 78 -3.02 -4.71 13.84
N LEU A 79 -3.23 -3.91 12.80
CA LEU A 79 -4.49 -3.20 12.55
C LEU A 79 -5.45 -4.08 11.72
N PRO A 80 -6.74 -4.17 12.08
CA PRO A 80 -7.72 -4.90 11.29
C PRO A 80 -7.95 -4.21 9.94
N TYR A 81 -7.85 -4.98 8.86
CA TYR A 81 -8.28 -4.55 7.53
C TYR A 81 -9.78 -4.87 7.39
N SER A 82 -10.65 -3.87 7.53
CA SER A 82 -12.12 -3.99 7.39
C SER A 82 -12.65 -3.27 6.17
#